data_AF-A0A922ZAF0-F1
#
_entry.id   AF-A0A922ZAF0-F1
#
_cell.length_a   1.000
_cell.length_b   1.000
_cell.length_c   1.000
_cell.angle_alpha   90.00
_cell.angle_beta   90.00
_cell.angle_gamma   90.00
#
_symmetry.space_group_name_H-M   'P 1'
#
loop_
_entity.id
_entity.type
_entity.pdbx_description
1 polymer ?
#
loop_
_entity_poly.entity_id
_entity_poly.type
_entity_poly.pdbx_seq_one_letter_code
_entity_poly.pdbx_strand_id
1 'polypeptide(L)' 'MNKNKTLYKLTVEDFQNVALEEIDRELNDAEIEIVKKSVEDNLNWYEIISNSLSQIELASKNKK' A
#
# COMPACT_ATOMS: atom_id res chain seq x y z
N MET A 1 -4.71 -14.87 -16.88
CA MET A 1 -4.17 -14.47 -15.56
C MET A 1 -5.25 -14.68 -14.52
N ASN A 2 -4.94 -15.24 -13.35
CA ASN A 2 -5.93 -15.39 -12.28
C ASN A 2 -6.34 -13.99 -11.80
N LYS A 3 -7.65 -13.68 -11.87
CA LYS A 3 -8.20 -12.38 -11.47
C LYS A 3 -8.09 -12.12 -9.96
N ASN A 4 -7.94 -13.16 -9.16
CA ASN A 4 -7.86 -13.10 -7.70
C ASN A 4 -6.41 -13.20 -7.20
N LYS A 5 -5.41 -12.97 -8.06
CA LYS A 5 -4.01 -12.96 -7.64
C LYS A 5 -3.72 -11.67 -6.86
N THR A 6 -3.34 -11.79 -5.60
CA THR A 6 -2.76 -10.67 -4.84
C THR A 6 -1.44 -10.23 -5.48
N LEU A 7 -1.34 -8.96 -5.85
CA LEU A 7 -0.12 -8.36 -6.42
C LEU A 7 0.73 -7.67 -5.35
N TYR A 8 0.07 -7.10 -4.33
CA TYR A 8 0.69 -6.41 -3.21
C TYR A 8 -0.17 -6.63 -1.96
N LYS A 9 0.46 -6.70 -0.79
CA LYS A 9 -0.21 -6.77 0.52
C LYS A 9 0.64 -6.04 1.55
N LEU A 10 -0.03 -5.44 2.54
CA LEU A 10 0.56 -5.09 3.82
C LEU A 10 0.12 -6.14 4.85
N THR A 11 1.02 -6.50 5.75
CA THR A 11 0.86 -7.56 6.75
C THR A 11 1.04 -6.99 8.15
N VAL A 12 0.60 -7.71 9.17
CA VAL A 12 0.83 -7.30 10.57
C VAL A 12 2.32 -7.09 10.86
N GLU A 13 3.19 -7.92 10.27
CA GLU A 13 4.65 -7.77 10.40
C GLU A 13 5.15 -6.42 9.86
N ASP A 14 4.62 -5.94 8.73
CA ASP A 14 4.97 -4.63 8.19
C ASP A 14 4.59 -3.50 9.17
N PHE A 15 3.43 -3.61 9.82
CA PHE A 15 2.98 -2.64 10.82
C PHE A 15 3.85 -2.71 12.08
N GLN A 16 4.24 -3.91 12.52
CA GLN A 16 5.11 -4.08 13.69
C GLN A 16 6.52 -3.56 13.43
N ASN A 17 7.10 -3.83 12.26
CA ASN A 17 8.42 -3.33 11.90
C ASN A 17 8.45 -1.80 11.91
N VAL A 18 7.44 -1.15 11.32
CA VAL A 18 7.33 0.32 11.36
C VAL A 18 7.12 0.81 12.79
N ALA A 19 6.33 0.13 13.63
CA ALA A 19 6.14 0.53 15.01
C ALA A 19 7.43 0.42 15.85
N LEU A 20 8.20 -0.65 15.65
CA LEU A 20 9.50 -0.82 16.29
C LEU A 20 10.49 0.28 15.86
N GLU A 21 10.49 0.67 14.59
CA GLU A 21 11.37 1.72 14.08
C GLU A 21 10.96 3.14 14.53
N GLU A 22 9.66 3.45 14.54
CA GLU A 22 9.16 4.81 14.78
C GLU A 22 8.85 5.10 16.25
N ILE A 23 8.42 4.10 17.03
CA ILE A 23 7.98 4.27 18.43
C ILE A 23 8.62 3.28 19.42
N ASP A 24 9.63 2.51 18.99
CA ASP A 24 10.45 1.60 19.81
C ASP A 24 9.64 0.57 20.63
N ARG A 25 8.50 0.12 20.08
CA ARG A 25 7.72 -0.98 20.66
C ARG A 25 6.77 -1.62 19.66
N GLU A 26 6.31 -2.83 20.00
CA GLU A 26 5.23 -3.48 19.29
C GLU A 26 3.86 -2.85 19.60
N LEU A 27 2.97 -2.94 18.62
CA LEU A 27 1.56 -2.62 18.74
C LEU A 27 0.79 -3.83 19.25
N ASN A 28 -0.22 -3.60 20.08
CA ASN A 28 -1.23 -4.63 20.35
C ASN A 28 -2.31 -4.64 19.25
N ASP A 29 -3.19 -5.66 19.26
CA ASP A 29 -4.24 -5.84 18.25
C ASP A 29 -5.17 -4.63 18.08
N ALA A 30 -5.53 -3.95 19.18
CA ALA A 30 -6.39 -2.78 19.11
C ALA A 30 -5.67 -1.59 18.45
N GLU A 31 -4.38 -1.42 18.73
CA GLU A 31 -3.55 -0.38 18.11
C GLU A 31 -3.32 -0.67 16.62
N ILE A 32 -3.08 -1.93 16.25
CA ILE A 32 -2.96 -2.35 14.84
C ILE A 32 -4.21 -1.96 14.07
N GLU A 33 -5.41 -2.23 14.58
CA GLU A 33 -6.65 -1.86 13.89
C GLU A 33 -6.85 -0.34 13.76
N ILE A 34 -6.40 0.45 14.76
CA ILE A 34 -6.42 1.92 14.67
C ILE A 34 -5.49 2.40 13.55
N VAL A 35 -4.25 1.91 13.53
CA VAL A 35 -3.27 2.30 12.50
C VAL A 35 -3.70 1.82 11.12
N LYS A 36 -4.20 0.59 11.00
CA LYS A 36 -4.73 0.02 9.76
C LYS A 36 -5.85 0.88 9.18
N LYS A 37 -6.83 1.28 10.00
CA LYS A 37 -7.90 2.17 9.56
C LYS A 37 -7.35 3.49 9.03
N SER A 38 -6.37 4.08 9.71
CA SER A 38 -5.71 5.29 9.23
C SER A 38 -4.99 5.08 7.90
N VAL A 39 -4.30 3.95 7.71
CA VAL A 39 -3.66 3.60 6.43
C VAL A 39 -4.72 3.43 5.34
N GLU A 40 -5.82 2.72 5.59
CA GLU A 40 -6.91 2.52 4.63
C GLU A 40 -7.55 3.85 4.18
N ASP A 41 -7.76 4.77 5.12
CA ASP A 41 -8.36 6.08 4.85
C ASP A 41 -7.43 7.00 4.03
N ASN A 42 -6.11 6.81 4.11
CA ASN A 42 -5.12 7.65 3.43
C ASN A 42 -4.50 6.99 2.18
N LEU A 43 -4.51 5.66 2.07
CA LEU A 43 -3.94 4.92 0.96
C LEU A 43 -4.93 4.90 -0.21
N ASN A 44 -4.90 5.94 -1.04
CA ASN A 44 -5.66 6.00 -2.29
C ASN A 44 -5.06 5.07 -3.37
N TRP A 45 -5.18 3.75 -3.16
CA TRP A 45 -4.61 2.73 -4.03
C TRP A 45 -5.07 2.88 -5.49
N TYR A 46 -6.31 3.35 -5.72
CA TYR A 46 -6.84 3.56 -7.06
C TYR A 46 -6.05 4.64 -7.79
N GLU A 47 -5.84 5.79 -7.14
CA GLU A 47 -5.09 6.91 -7.71
C GLU A 47 -3.64 6.51 -7.98
N ILE A 48 -2.98 5.80 -7.06
CA ILE A 48 -1.61 5.31 -7.25
C ILE A 48 -1.50 4.43 -8.50
N ILE A 49 -2.44 3.50 -8.69
CA ILE A 49 -2.47 2.64 -9.87
C ILE A 49 -2.76 3.46 -11.13
N SER A 50 -3.77 4.35 -11.09
CA SER A 50 -4.15 5.20 -12.23
C SER A 50 -2.99 6.09 -12.71
N ASN A 51 -2.28 6.71 -11.76
CA ASN A 51 -1.11 7.53 -12.04
C ASN A 51 0.04 6.69 -12.64
N SER A 52 0.23 5.46 -12.16
CA SER A 52 1.22 4.53 -12.72
C SER A 52 0.88 4.13 -14.16
N LEU A 53 -0.39 3.92 -14.49
CA LEU A 53 -0.84 3.61 -15.84
C LEU A 53 -0.64 4.78 -16.81
N SER A 54 -0.80 6.02 -16.33
CA SER A 54 -0.58 7.22 -17.15
C SER A 54 0.86 7.31 -17.69
N GLN A 55 1.84 6.80 -16.94
CA GLN A 55 3.23 6.74 -17.40
C GLN A 55 3.42 5.78 -18.58
N ILE A 56 2.67 4.68 -18.60
CA ILE A 56 2.69 3.70 -19.70
C ILE A 56 2.12 4.33 -20.96
N GLU A 57 1.03 5.08 -20.84
CA GLU A 57 0.38 5.76 -21.97
C GLU A 57 1.26 6.87 -22.58
N LEU A 58 2.05 7.57 -21.76
CA LEU A 58 3.03 8.54 -22.26
C LEU A 58 4.20 7.83 -22.99
N ALA A 59 4.66 6.70 -22.47
CA ALA A 59 5.72 5.91 -23.09
C ALA A 59 5.29 5.25 -24.41
N SER A 60 3.99 4.95 -24.59
CA SER A 60 3.44 4.39 -25.82
C SER A 60 3.32 5.44 -26.94
N LYS A 61 3.03 6.70 -26.58
CA LYS A 61 2.91 7.83 -27.52
C LYS A 61 4.24 8.31 -28.09
N ASN A 62 5.32 8.25 -27.32
CA ASN A 62 6.67 8.66 -27.76
C ASN A 62 7.37 7.64 -28.67
N LYS A 63 6.72 6.51 -28.99
CA LYS A 63 7.24 5.46 -29.89
C LYS A 63 6.59 5.45 -31.28
N LYS A 64 5.76 6.44 -31.61
CA LYS A 64 5.22 6.68 -32.96
C LYS A 64 5.78 7.98 -33.51
#